data_AF-A0A447U0V5-F1
#
_entry.id   AF-A0A447U0V5-F1
#
_cell.length_a   1.000
_cell.length_b   1.000
_cell.length_c   1.000
_cell.angle_alpha   90.00
_cell.angle_beta   90.00
_cell.angle_gamma   90.00
#
_symmetry.space_group_name_H-M   'P 1'
#
loop_
_entity.id
_entity.type
_entity.pdbx_description
1 polymer ?
#
loop_
_entity_poly.entity_id
_entity_poly.type
_entity_poly.pdbx_seq_one_letter_code
_entity_poly.pdbx_strand_id
1 'polypeptide(L)' 'MENKGTNLTPEQALDRLEELYEQSVNALREAIADYVDNGTLPDPHARLNGLFVYPSLSVSWDGRDTEPA' A
#
# COMPACT_ATOMS: atom_id res chain seq x y z
N MET A 1 21.31 -3.40 3.72
CA MET A 1 20.18 -4.29 3.37
C MET A 1 19.89 -4.07 1.91
N GLU A 2 20.15 -5.07 1.06
CA GLU A 2 19.82 -4.98 -0.36
C GLU A 2 18.30 -4.89 -0.51
N ASN A 3 17.78 -3.72 -0.88
CA ASN A 3 16.44 -3.60 -1.44
C ASN A 3 16.52 -4.20 -2.84
N LYS A 4 16.43 -5.54 -2.94
CA LYS A 4 15.99 -6.17 -4.17
C LYS A 4 14.55 -5.74 -4.35
N GLY A 5 14.36 -4.57 -4.97
CA GLY A 5 13.07 -4.11 -5.43
C GLY A 5 12.42 -5.28 -6.13
N THR A 6 11.25 -5.68 -5.66
CA THR A 6 10.42 -6.62 -6.39
C THR A 6 10.39 -6.14 -7.84
N ASN A 7 10.89 -6.95 -8.77
CA ASN A 7 10.84 -6.66 -10.21
C ASN A 7 9.37 -6.76 -10.63
N LEU A 8 8.56 -5.78 -10.22
CA LEU A 8 7.20 -5.60 -10.67
C LEU A 8 7.28 -4.89 -12.01
N THR A 9 6.53 -5.39 -12.99
CA THR A 9 6.24 -4.59 -14.17
C THR A 9 5.37 -3.40 -13.77
N PRO A 10 5.28 -2.34 -14.59
CA PRO A 10 4.39 -1.22 -14.34
C PRO A 10 2.95 -1.65 -14.05
N GLU A 11 2.42 -2.63 -14.80
CA GLU A 11 1.06 -3.14 -14.64
C GLU A 11 0.89 -3.81 -13.28
N GLN A 12 1.81 -4.70 -12.88
CA GLN A 12 1.77 -5.37 -11.59
C GLN A 12 1.89 -4.40 -10.41
N ALA A 13 2.67 -3.33 -10.58
CA ALA A 13 2.76 -2.28 -9.59
C ALA A 13 1.43 -1.54 -9.45
N LEU A 14 0.77 -1.19 -10.55
CA LEU A 14 -0.53 -0.52 -10.55
C LEU A 14 -1.62 -1.38 -9.93
N ASP A 15 -1.75 -2.64 -10.35
CA ASP A 15 -2.71 -3.60 -9.80
C ASP A 15 -2.55 -3.69 -8.27
N ARG A 16 -1.30 -3.77 -7.80
CA ARG A 16 -1.01 -3.85 -6.37
C ARG A 16 -1.34 -2.57 -5.61
N LEU A 17 -1.13 -1.41 -6.22
CA LEU A 17 -1.50 -0.13 -5.62
C LEU A 17 -3.02 0.01 -5.50
N GLU A 18 -3.77 -0.40 -6.53
CA GLU A 18 -5.22 -0.38 -6.52
C GLU A 18 -5.79 -1.28 -5.42
N GLU A 19 -5.34 -2.54 -5.35
CA GLU A 19 -5.75 -3.47 -4.30
C GLU A 19 -5.52 -2.92 -2.88
N LEU A 20 -4.33 -2.40 -2.61
CA LEU A 20 -3.97 -1.88 -1.29
C LEU A 20 -4.74 -0.61 -0.94
N TYR A 21 -5.01 0.23 -1.94
CA TYR A 21 -5.82 1.43 -1.77
C TYR A 21 -7.27 1.08 -1.45
N GLU A 22 -7.89 0.20 -2.24
CA GLU A 22 -9.26 -0.24 -2.01
C GLU A 22 -9.41 -0.92 -0.64
N GLN A 23 -8.47 -1.78 -0.26
CA GLN A 23 -8.44 -2.42 1.05
C GLN A 23 -8.44 -1.39 2.18
N SER A 24 -7.57 -0.37 2.08
CA SER A 24 -7.42 0.63 3.14
C SER A 24 -8.65 1.53 3.27
N VAL A 25 -9.26 1.89 2.13
CA VAL A 25 -10.48 2.71 2.10
C VAL A 25 -11.68 1.93 2.62
N ASN A 26 -11.83 0.66 2.23
CA ASN A 26 -12.92 -0.18 2.68
C ASN A 26 -12.81 -0.45 4.19
N ALA A 27 -11.63 -0.79 4.69
CA ALA A 27 -11.39 -0.95 6.11
C ALA A 27 -11.73 0.33 6.91
N LEU A 28 -11.39 1.51 6.39
CA LEU A 28 -11.72 2.77 7.03
C LEU A 28 -13.24 3.03 7.06
N ARG A 29 -13.95 2.75 5.96
CA ARG A 29 -15.41 2.90 5.88
C ARG A 29 -16.11 1.97 6.85
N GLU A 30 -15.69 0.71 6.92
CA GLU A 30 -16.21 -0.29 7.85
C GLU A 30 -15.98 0.14 9.30
N ALA A 31 -14.76 0.56 9.66
CA ALA A 31 -14.46 1.02 11.00
C ALA A 31 -15.27 2.26 11.42
N ILE A 32 -15.58 3.16 10.48
CA ILE A 32 -16.45 4.31 10.74
C ILE A 32 -17.90 3.84 10.95
N ALA A 33 -18.39 2.92 10.13
CA ALA A 33 -19.73 2.36 10.28
C ALA A 33 -19.89 1.65 11.64
N ASP A 34 -18.95 0.78 12.00
CA ASP A 34 -18.94 0.07 13.27
C ASP A 34 -18.91 1.01 14.48
N TYR A 35 -18.16 2.10 14.38
CA TYR A 35 -18.13 3.13 15.42
C TYR A 35 -19.45 3.88 15.53
N VAL A 36 -20.07 4.25 14.39
CA VAL A 36 -21.37 4.95 14.38
C VAL A 36 -22.48 4.07 14.94
N ASP A 37 -22.50 2.79 14.57
CA ASP A 37 -23.57 1.87 14.94
C ASP A 37 -23.42 1.33 16.37
N ASN A 38 -22.20 0.99 16.77
CA ASN A 38 -21.94 0.23 18.01
C ASN A 38 -20.97 0.93 18.98
N GLY A 39 -20.37 2.06 18.59
CA GLY A 39 -19.29 2.69 19.37
C GLY A 39 -17.98 1.89 19.38
N THR A 40 -17.85 0.89 18.50
CA THR A 40 -16.65 0.04 18.42
C THR A 40 -15.49 0.84 17.85
N LEU A 41 -14.37 0.85 18.57
CA LEU A 41 -13.14 1.48 18.08
C LEU A 41 -12.28 0.45 17.34
N PRO A 42 -11.64 0.83 16.21
CA PRO A 42 -10.74 -0.05 15.49
C PRO A 42 -9.50 -0.41 16.33
N ASP A 43 -8.99 -1.63 16.15
CA ASP A 43 -7.80 -2.12 16.85
C ASP A 43 -6.57 -1.22 16.60
N PRO A 44 -5.96 -0.65 17.66
CA PRO A 44 -4.75 0.15 17.54
C PRO A 44 -3.59 -0.58 16.84
N HIS A 45 -3.44 -1.90 17.03
CA HIS A 45 -2.38 -2.65 16.38
C HIS A 45 -2.61 -2.80 14.87
N ALA A 46 -3.84 -3.10 14.46
CA ALA A 46 -4.20 -3.11 13.04
C ALA A 46 -3.94 -1.75 12.38
N ARG A 47 -4.27 -0.64 13.06
CA ARG A 47 -3.96 0.72 12.57
C ARG A 47 -2.47 0.94 12.37
N LEU A 48 -1.63 0.53 13.33
CA LEU A 48 -0.18 0.65 13.23
C LEU A 48 0.40 -0.20 12.09
N ASN A 49 -0.23 -1.34 11.78
CA ASN A 49 0.14 -2.21 10.67
C ASN A 49 -0.32 -1.72 9.29
N GLY A 50 -0.89 -0.51 9.20
CA GLY A 50 -1.22 0.11 7.92
C GLY A 50 -2.68 -0.04 7.48
N LEU A 51 -3.59 -0.46 8.36
CA LEU A 51 -5.00 -0.73 8.01
C LEU A 51 -5.70 0.41 7.25
N PHE A 52 -5.34 1.66 7.51
CA PHE A 52 -5.97 2.85 6.89
C PHE A 52 -4.96 3.70 6.09
N VAL A 53 -3.82 3.14 5.70
CA VAL A 53 -2.70 3.90 5.15
C VAL A 53 -2.70 3.82 3.63
N TYR A 54 -2.27 4.90 2.97
CA TYR A 54 -2.08 4.89 1.53
C TYR A 54 -0.97 3.92 1.11
N PRO A 55 -1.13 3.23 -0.04
CA PRO A 55 -0.04 2.45 -0.58
C PRO A 55 1.13 3.34 -1.01
N SER A 56 2.35 2.81 -0.93
CA SER A 56 3.57 3.50 -1.32
C SER A 56 4.19 2.83 -2.55
N LEU A 57 4.50 3.64 -3.58
CA LEU A 57 5.29 3.21 -4.73
C LEU A 57 6.70 3.79 -4.62
N SER A 58 7.71 2.94 -4.75
CA SER A 58 9.11 3.34 -4.77
C SER A 58 9.81 2.73 -5.99
N VAL A 59 10.47 3.58 -6.78
CA VAL A 59 11.26 3.17 -7.94
C VAL A 59 12.74 3.36 -7.61
N SER A 60 13.55 2.37 -7.92
CA SER A 60 15.00 2.41 -7.74
C SER A 60 15.68 2.09 -9.07
N TRP A 61 16.76 2.82 -9.37
CA TRP A 61 17.57 2.63 -10.57
C TRP A 61 19.03 2.47 -10.15
N ASP A 62 19.72 1.49 -10.75
CA ASP A 62 21.08 1.10 -10.35
C ASP A 62 22.19 1.89 -11.08
N GLY A 63 21.82 2.81 -11.97
CA GLY A 63 22.76 3.69 -12.66
C GLY A 63 23.37 3.10 -13.93
N ARG A 64 22.95 1.90 -14.37
CA ARG A 64 23.56 1.20 -15.51
C ARG A 64 22.70 1.25 -16.75
N ASP A 65 22.75 2.36 -17.45
CA ASP A 65 22.22 2.43 -18.82
C ASP A 65 23.39 2.28 -19.80
N THR A 66 23.31 1.31 -20.72
CA THR A 66 24.28 1.18 -21.81
C THR A 66 24.07 2.33 -22.79
N GLU A 67 24.96 3.33 -22.75
CA GLU A 67 25.07 4.33 -23.81
C GLU A 67 25.46 3.61 -25.12
N PRO A 68 24.63 3.65 -26.17
CA PRO A 68 25.02 3.06 -27.45
C PRO A 68 26.12 3.93 -28.08
N ALA A 69 27.24 3.28 -28.40
CA ALA A 69 28.36 3.85 -29.16
C ALA A 69 28.01 4.13 -30.64
#